data_AF-A0A5K3ER98-F1
#
_entry.id   AF-A0A5K3ER98-F1
#
_cell.length_a   1.000
_cell.length_b   1.000
_cell.length_c   1.000
_cell.angle_alpha   90.00
_cell.angle_beta   90.00
_cell.angle_gamma   90.00
#
_symmetry.space_group_name_H-M   'P 1'
#
loop_
_entity.id
_entity.type
_entity.pdbx_description
1 polymer ?
#
loop_
_entity_poly.entity_id
_entity_poly.type
_entity_poly.pdbx_seq_one_letter_code
_entity_poly.pdbx_strand_id
1 'polypeptide(L)'
;MMATVQISEPEPSHVSMTHTIYRASSPSESRLEARVAELEERLQDERIVLTKSQRDNCDLALEIEMLQERLEEANETISQQMETIRRKEMELSVIQKERDLLKHTHEEDAASLRKRYQTSIDEQNHELDDFRRIKSKLEKEKSELMNQVERLASDLSKQEFLNESLENKIESLETQNTRLKAGNEELLKQLAEANAKYSSLSADESERQKHLDKLTTSLNIVQRQATNSEKEIDELKRQIEEEATSNAHLQSRQSALQAQLEAAEARAEEESENATQAQQQLAKVTAELSALRTKHDREVTELQNEIDEAKRRLTARTNELTEQYESEHSRVLSLERTKTQLTAQIHEIQIQLDSCQVDNLDLKQELKSVSTQLAETEKILEEAQTEEAQLRAKLASLQKELSNARNWRVENEPRLTALEKENRVNAEKLKDLKEASAKLAKENDEMESMQVRLERERESLQMTVRELEDALHEVEVSETMVAFSLHF
;
A
#
# COMPACT_ATOMS: atom_id res chain seq x y z
N MET A 1 -6.43 57.90 -96.37
CA MET A 1 -7.35 58.52 -97.35
C MET A 1 -6.66 59.77 -97.84
N MET A 2 -6.24 59.77 -99.10
CA MET A 2 -6.98 60.44 -100.18
C MET A 2 -7.08 61.94 -99.90
N ALA A 3 -6.28 62.72 -100.62
CA ALA A 3 -6.75 63.49 -101.78
C ALA A 3 -6.96 64.94 -101.31
N THR A 4 -6.84 66.02 -102.05
CA THR A 4 -6.72 66.31 -103.49
C THR A 4 -6.44 67.83 -103.50
N VAL A 5 -5.58 68.34 -104.38
CA VAL A 5 -5.98 69.15 -105.55
C VAL A 5 -6.89 70.34 -105.23
N GLN A 6 -6.46 71.54 -105.62
CA GLN A 6 -7.21 72.51 -106.44
C GLN A 6 -6.29 73.70 -106.75
N ILE A 7 -5.90 73.92 -108.02
CA ILE A 7 -6.67 74.59 -109.10
C ILE A 7 -6.98 76.05 -108.74
N SER A 8 -6.44 77.00 -109.52
CA SER A 8 -7.25 77.98 -110.28
C SER A 8 -6.36 79.09 -110.88
N GLU A 9 -6.15 79.04 -112.19
CA GLU A 9 -6.37 80.23 -113.05
C GLU A 9 -7.89 80.53 -113.06
N PRO A 10 -8.36 81.79 -113.21
CA PRO A 10 -8.28 82.47 -114.51
C PRO A 10 -8.15 84.01 -114.50
N GLU A 11 -7.59 84.56 -115.58
CA GLU A 11 -7.95 85.91 -116.07
C GLU A 11 -9.40 85.91 -116.62
N PRO A 12 -10.12 87.04 -116.57
CA PRO A 12 -10.22 87.80 -117.81
C PRO A 12 -10.23 89.34 -117.64
N SER A 13 -9.45 89.96 -118.51
CA SER A 13 -9.78 91.13 -119.33
C SER A 13 -11.06 91.94 -118.99
N HIS A 14 -10.86 93.17 -118.55
CA HIS A 14 -11.70 94.29 -118.98
C HIS A 14 -10.86 95.53 -119.31
N VAL A 15 -10.85 95.81 -120.61
CA VAL A 15 -10.44 97.06 -121.23
C VAL A 15 -11.31 98.20 -120.69
N SER A 16 -10.70 99.27 -120.20
CA SER A 16 -11.32 100.59 -120.21
C SER A 16 -10.26 101.65 -120.45
N MET A 17 -10.05 101.96 -121.73
CA MET A 17 -9.53 103.26 -122.16
C MET A 17 -10.40 104.35 -121.53
N THR A 18 -9.89 104.97 -120.47
CA THR A 18 -10.45 106.20 -119.91
C THR A 18 -9.46 107.32 -120.16
N HIS A 19 -9.71 107.98 -121.28
CA HIS A 19 -9.54 109.41 -121.53
C HIS A 19 -8.64 110.16 -120.51
N THR A 20 -7.42 110.47 -120.94
CA THR A 20 -6.59 111.54 -120.37
C THR A 20 -7.28 112.89 -120.61
N ILE A 21 -8.32 113.19 -119.83
CA ILE A 21 -8.81 114.56 -119.69
C ILE A 21 -7.84 115.25 -118.74
N TYR A 22 -6.97 116.08 -119.31
CA TYR A 22 -6.20 117.07 -118.58
C TYR A 22 -7.17 118.08 -117.95
N ARG A 23 -7.81 117.71 -116.83
CA ARG A 23 -8.39 118.65 -115.88
C ARG A 23 -7.34 118.88 -114.82
N ALA A 24 -6.92 120.12 -114.66
CA ALA A 24 -6.04 120.53 -113.58
C ALA A 24 -6.63 120.05 -112.25
N SER A 25 -5.99 119.06 -111.63
CA SER A 25 -6.30 118.66 -110.27
C SER A 25 -5.78 119.73 -109.33
N SER A 26 -6.68 120.21 -108.48
CA SER A 26 -6.43 121.31 -107.56
C SER A 26 -5.41 120.89 -106.50
N PRO A 27 -4.60 121.79 -105.90
CA PRO A 27 -3.73 121.48 -104.75
C PRO A 27 -4.45 120.87 -103.53
N SER A 28 -5.78 120.85 -103.54
CA SER A 28 -6.64 120.13 -102.60
C SER A 28 -6.80 118.63 -102.92
N GLU A 29 -6.81 118.23 -104.20
CA GLU A 29 -6.92 116.81 -104.62
C GLU A 29 -5.65 116.04 -104.26
N SER A 30 -4.46 116.53 -104.60
CA SER A 30 -3.21 115.83 -104.21
C SER A 30 -2.98 115.77 -102.70
N ARG A 31 -3.51 116.73 -101.92
CA ARG A 31 -3.50 116.67 -100.45
C ARG A 31 -4.49 115.65 -99.89
N LEU A 32 -5.65 115.50 -100.52
CA LEU A 32 -6.64 114.48 -100.17
C LEU A 32 -6.15 113.09 -100.57
N GLU A 33 -5.54 112.92 -101.75
CA GLU A 33 -4.92 111.66 -102.20
C GLU A 33 -3.76 111.24 -101.27
N ALA A 34 -2.90 112.17 -100.85
CA ALA A 34 -1.85 111.87 -99.87
C ALA A 34 -2.40 111.47 -98.49
N ARG A 35 -3.50 112.11 -98.05
CA ARG A 35 -4.17 111.76 -96.78
C ARG A 35 -4.90 110.42 -96.87
N VAL A 36 -5.49 110.11 -98.02
CA VAL A 36 -6.09 108.79 -98.29
C VAL A 36 -5.01 107.72 -98.30
N ALA A 37 -3.89 107.95 -98.98
CA ALA A 37 -2.75 107.02 -98.96
C ALA A 37 -2.19 106.79 -97.54
N GLU A 38 -2.04 107.85 -96.73
CA GLU A 38 -1.61 107.72 -95.32
C GLU A 38 -2.64 106.95 -94.46
N LEU A 39 -3.95 107.16 -94.69
CA LEU A 39 -5.00 106.42 -93.99
C LEU A 39 -5.10 104.97 -94.45
N GLU A 40 -4.86 104.69 -95.73
CA GLU A 40 -4.77 103.35 -96.30
C GLU A 40 -3.54 102.61 -95.77
N GLU A 41 -2.39 103.28 -95.65
CA GLU A 41 -1.18 102.75 -95.02
C GLU A 41 -1.44 102.44 -93.53
N ARG A 42 -2.05 103.36 -92.77
CA ARG A 42 -2.42 103.11 -91.36
C ARG A 42 -3.44 101.98 -91.20
N LEU A 43 -4.43 101.89 -92.09
CA LEU A 43 -5.41 100.80 -92.08
C LEU A 43 -4.73 99.47 -92.43
N GLN A 44 -3.76 99.48 -93.33
CA GLN A 44 -2.96 98.31 -93.67
C GLN A 44 -2.08 97.88 -92.49
N ASP A 45 -1.44 98.82 -91.79
CA ASP A 45 -0.69 98.57 -90.56
C ASP A 45 -1.59 98.01 -89.46
N GLU A 46 -2.78 98.59 -89.25
CA GLU A 46 -3.76 98.11 -88.29
C GLU A 46 -4.25 96.71 -88.62
N ARG A 47 -4.50 96.40 -89.90
CA ARG A 47 -4.82 95.04 -90.36
C ARG A 47 -3.69 94.05 -90.10
N ILE A 48 -2.43 94.46 -90.31
CA ILE A 48 -1.25 93.64 -90.03
C ILE A 48 -1.14 93.38 -88.52
N VAL A 49 -1.29 94.41 -87.68
CA VAL A 49 -1.25 94.28 -86.22
C VAL A 49 -2.41 93.44 -85.70
N LEU A 50 -3.62 93.63 -86.22
CA LEU A 50 -4.79 92.84 -85.84
C LEU A 50 -4.61 91.36 -86.23
N THR A 51 -4.12 91.08 -87.44
CA THR A 51 -3.86 89.70 -87.88
C THR A 51 -2.77 89.05 -87.03
N LYS A 52 -1.72 89.80 -86.65
CA LYS A 52 -0.69 89.33 -85.70
C LYS A 52 -1.30 89.04 -84.33
N SER A 53 -2.06 89.97 -83.76
CA SER A 53 -2.72 89.80 -82.47
C SER A 53 -3.73 88.65 -82.47
N GLN A 54 -4.45 88.42 -83.58
CA GLN A 54 -5.34 87.27 -83.73
C GLN A 54 -4.56 85.96 -83.77
N ARG A 55 -3.42 85.92 -84.46
CA ARG A 55 -2.52 84.74 -84.44
C ARG A 55 -1.97 84.51 -83.03
N ASP A 56 -1.43 85.55 -82.39
CA ASP A 56 -0.89 85.47 -81.03
C ASP A 56 -1.97 84.99 -80.05
N ASN A 57 -3.22 85.46 -80.17
CA ASN A 57 -4.34 84.98 -79.35
C ASN A 57 -4.69 83.51 -79.63
N CYS A 58 -4.67 83.08 -80.90
CA CYS A 58 -4.88 81.67 -81.23
C CYS A 58 -3.73 80.79 -80.70
N ASP A 59 -2.49 81.23 -80.83
CA ASP A 59 -1.30 80.52 -80.34
C ASP A 59 -1.32 80.43 -78.80
N LEU A 60 -1.68 81.51 -78.11
CA LEU A 60 -1.88 81.52 -76.65
C LEU A 60 -3.05 80.63 -76.22
N ALA A 61 -4.15 80.59 -76.96
CA ALA A 61 -5.27 79.71 -76.66
C ALA A 61 -4.88 78.23 -76.78
N LEU A 62 -4.13 77.87 -77.84
CA LEU A 62 -3.57 76.52 -77.99
C LEU A 62 -2.57 76.19 -76.89
N GLU A 63 -1.71 77.14 -76.48
CA GLU A 63 -0.78 76.95 -75.37
C GLU A 63 -1.53 76.71 -74.04
N ILE A 64 -2.65 77.41 -73.80
CA ILE A 64 -3.51 77.19 -72.64
C ILE A 64 -4.13 75.79 -72.68
N GLU A 65 -4.68 75.36 -73.82
CA GLU A 65 -5.24 74.00 -73.97
C GLU A 65 -4.17 72.93 -73.74
N MET A 66 -2.98 73.09 -74.31
CA MET A 66 -1.85 72.16 -74.08
C MET A 66 -1.41 72.13 -72.60
N LEU A 67 -1.39 73.28 -71.92
CA LEU A 67 -1.07 73.35 -70.49
C LEU A 67 -2.18 72.74 -69.62
N GLN A 68 -3.44 72.86 -70.03
CA GLN A 68 -4.59 72.23 -69.37
C GLN A 68 -4.53 70.71 -69.52
N GLU A 69 -4.33 70.18 -70.73
CA GLU A 69 -4.15 68.74 -70.96
C GLU A 69 -2.98 68.21 -70.11
N ARG A 70 -1.84 68.91 -70.10
CA ARG A 70 -0.68 68.52 -69.28
C ARG A 70 -0.97 68.57 -67.77
N LEU A 71 -1.80 69.51 -67.33
CA LEU A 71 -2.23 69.60 -65.93
C LEU A 71 -3.18 68.45 -65.58
N GLU A 72 -4.11 68.11 -66.47
CA GLU A 72 -5.02 66.96 -66.32
C GLU A 72 -4.24 65.65 -66.25
N GLU A 73 -3.31 65.40 -67.17
CA GLU A 73 -2.41 64.24 -67.15
C GLU A 73 -1.58 64.16 -65.85
N ALA A 74 -1.06 65.30 -65.38
CA ALA A 74 -0.34 65.37 -64.11
C ALA A 74 -1.27 65.04 -62.91
N ASN A 75 -2.50 65.55 -62.91
CA ASN A 75 -3.49 65.26 -61.87
C ASN A 75 -3.91 63.77 -61.88
N GLU A 76 -4.10 63.17 -63.05
CA GLU A 76 -4.37 61.73 -63.18
C GLU A 76 -3.21 60.90 -62.65
N THR A 77 -1.97 61.26 -63.00
CA THR A 77 -0.76 60.61 -62.51
C THR A 77 -0.67 60.70 -60.98
N ILE A 78 -0.92 61.89 -60.41
CA ILE A 78 -0.94 62.10 -58.96
C ILE A 78 -2.04 61.24 -58.31
N SER A 79 -3.25 61.20 -58.90
CA SER A 79 -4.37 60.40 -58.40
C SER A 79 -4.02 58.90 -58.34
N GLN A 80 -3.45 58.36 -59.43
CA GLN A 80 -2.98 56.97 -59.49
C GLN A 80 -1.87 56.68 -58.46
N GLN A 81 -0.96 57.63 -58.23
CA GLN A 81 0.07 57.52 -57.19
C GLN A 81 -0.54 57.53 -55.79
N MET A 82 -1.50 58.41 -55.50
CA MET A 82 -2.20 58.45 -54.21
C MET A 82 -2.93 57.13 -53.94
N GLU A 83 -3.61 56.57 -54.94
CA GLU A 83 -4.29 55.28 -54.80
C GLU A 83 -3.30 54.13 -54.57
N THR A 84 -2.15 54.17 -55.24
CA THR A 84 -1.06 53.20 -55.01
C THR A 84 -0.49 53.32 -53.59
N ILE A 85 -0.30 54.54 -53.08
CA ILE A 85 0.15 54.79 -51.70
C ILE A 85 -0.88 54.24 -50.71
N ARG A 86 -2.18 54.57 -50.88
CA ARG A 86 -3.25 54.06 -50.01
C ARG A 86 -3.30 52.54 -50.00
N ARG A 87 -3.15 51.88 -51.15
CA ARG A 87 -3.06 50.40 -51.23
C ARG A 87 -1.87 49.88 -50.42
N LYS A 88 -0.68 50.47 -50.59
CA LYS A 88 0.52 50.09 -49.82
C LYS A 88 0.37 50.35 -48.32
N GLU A 89 -0.27 51.44 -47.91
CA GLU A 89 -0.55 51.73 -46.50
C GLU A 89 -1.50 50.71 -45.88
N MET A 90 -2.53 50.30 -46.63
CA MET A 90 -3.43 49.22 -46.21
C MET A 90 -2.70 47.88 -46.09
N GLU A 91 -1.91 47.49 -47.09
CA GLU A 91 -1.08 46.28 -47.06
C GLU A 91 -0.09 46.31 -45.89
N LEU A 92 0.58 47.43 -45.65
CA LEU A 92 1.49 47.61 -44.51
C LEU A 92 0.76 47.45 -43.17
N SER A 93 -0.44 48.02 -43.04
CA SER A 93 -1.25 47.86 -41.81
C SER A 93 -1.66 46.41 -41.57
N VAL A 94 -2.03 45.68 -42.63
CA VAL A 94 -2.36 44.25 -42.53
C VAL A 94 -1.13 43.43 -42.13
N ILE A 95 0.01 43.63 -42.80
CA ILE A 95 1.27 42.93 -42.49
C ILE A 95 1.73 43.22 -41.06
N GLN A 96 1.57 44.45 -40.57
CA GLN A 96 1.90 44.80 -39.19
C GLN A 96 1.03 44.05 -38.18
N LYS A 97 -0.29 43.98 -38.41
CA LYS A 97 -1.21 43.21 -37.57
C LYS A 97 -0.89 41.72 -37.59
N GLU A 98 -0.61 41.15 -38.76
CA GLU A 98 -0.22 39.75 -38.90
C GLU A 98 1.10 39.46 -38.18
N ARG A 99 2.09 40.35 -38.30
CA ARG A 99 3.37 40.24 -37.58
C ARG A 99 3.15 40.26 -36.07
N ASP A 100 2.34 41.19 -35.57
CA ASP A 100 2.11 41.34 -34.13
C ASP A 100 1.33 40.14 -33.57
N LEU A 101 0.37 39.62 -34.33
CA LEU A 101 -0.33 38.38 -34.00
C LEU A 101 0.64 37.18 -33.96
N LEU A 102 1.45 37.00 -35.00
CA LEU A 102 2.43 35.91 -35.06
C LEU A 102 3.46 36.00 -33.93
N LYS A 103 3.92 37.21 -33.62
CA LYS A 103 4.84 37.45 -32.49
C LYS A 103 4.17 37.06 -31.17
N HIS A 104 2.94 37.47 -30.95
CA HIS A 104 2.19 37.14 -29.74
C HIS A 104 2.00 35.62 -29.61
N THR A 105 1.55 34.94 -30.67
CA THR A 105 1.39 33.47 -30.65
C THR A 105 2.72 32.76 -30.40
N HIS A 106 3.83 33.23 -31.00
CA HIS A 106 5.15 32.65 -30.75
C HIS A 106 5.61 32.85 -29.29
N GLU A 107 5.34 34.01 -28.69
CA GLU A 107 5.67 34.28 -27.29
C GLU A 107 4.82 33.41 -26.34
N GLU A 108 3.54 33.23 -26.63
CA GLU A 108 2.65 32.34 -25.88
C GLU A 108 3.10 30.87 -25.98
N ASP A 109 3.40 30.39 -27.19
CA ASP A 109 3.89 29.03 -27.41
C ASP A 109 5.22 28.79 -26.68
N ALA A 110 6.16 29.74 -26.78
CA ALA A 110 7.44 29.66 -26.08
C ALA A 110 7.27 29.67 -24.55
N ALA A 111 6.37 30.50 -24.02
CA ALA A 111 6.05 30.53 -22.59
C ALA A 111 5.40 29.22 -22.14
N SER A 112 4.49 28.67 -22.94
CA SER A 112 3.83 27.39 -22.65
C SER A 112 4.83 26.23 -22.63
N LEU A 113 5.77 26.19 -23.59
CA LEU A 113 6.81 25.18 -23.66
C LEU A 113 7.79 25.30 -22.49
N ARG A 114 8.22 26.53 -22.15
CA ARG A 114 9.07 26.76 -20.96
C ARG A 114 8.39 26.29 -19.69
N LYS A 115 7.09 26.58 -19.52
CA LYS A 115 6.32 26.12 -18.36
C LYS A 115 6.25 24.60 -18.30
N ARG A 116 5.97 23.92 -19.42
CA ARG A 116 5.92 22.44 -19.49
C ARG A 116 7.28 21.80 -19.18
N TYR A 117 8.37 22.35 -19.72
CA TYR A 117 9.70 21.85 -19.41
C TYR A 117 10.07 22.10 -17.96
N GLN A 118 9.71 23.25 -17.39
CA GLN A 118 9.95 23.52 -15.98
C GLN A 118 9.18 22.54 -15.08
N THR A 119 7.90 22.31 -15.34
CA THR A 119 7.12 21.32 -14.56
C THR A 119 7.71 19.92 -14.68
N SER A 120 8.14 19.50 -15.88
CA SER A 120 8.79 18.20 -16.07
C SER A 120 10.14 18.10 -15.34
N ILE A 121 10.93 19.16 -15.32
CA ILE A 121 12.18 19.23 -14.55
C ILE A 121 11.89 19.13 -13.05
N ASP A 122 10.88 19.83 -12.55
CA ASP A 122 10.49 19.80 -11.13
C ASP A 122 10.00 18.40 -10.72
N GLU A 123 9.19 17.74 -11.55
CA GLU A 123 8.75 16.34 -11.36
C GLU A 123 9.94 15.37 -11.32
N GLN A 124 10.86 15.45 -12.29
CA GLN A 124 12.06 14.63 -12.33
C GLN A 124 12.98 14.87 -11.11
N ASN A 125 13.09 16.11 -10.64
CA ASN A 125 13.84 16.43 -9.43
C ASN A 125 13.19 15.84 -8.18
N HIS A 126 11.85 15.86 -8.10
CA HIS A 126 11.13 15.22 -7.00
C HIS A 126 11.34 13.71 -6.98
N GLU A 127 11.24 13.05 -8.14
CA GLU A 127 11.55 11.62 -8.31
C GLU A 127 13.00 11.30 -7.90
N LEU A 128 13.97 12.13 -8.29
CA LEU A 128 15.37 11.98 -7.90
C LEU A 128 15.57 12.08 -6.39
N ASP A 129 14.90 13.00 -5.72
CA ASP A 129 14.98 13.15 -4.28
C ASP A 129 14.33 11.99 -3.52
N ASP A 130 13.23 11.45 -4.04
CA ASP A 130 12.60 10.24 -3.51
C ASP A 130 13.51 9.01 -3.71
N PHE A 131 14.13 8.86 -4.89
CA PHE A 131 15.12 7.80 -5.10
C PHE A 131 16.33 7.94 -4.17
N ARG A 132 16.81 9.16 -3.89
CA ARG A 132 17.89 9.40 -2.91
C ARG A 132 17.48 8.99 -1.51
N ARG A 133 16.24 9.30 -1.10
CA ARG A 133 15.70 8.89 0.21
C ARG A 133 15.58 7.38 0.31
N ILE A 134 15.01 6.71 -0.69
CA ILE A 134 14.88 5.25 -0.75
C ILE A 134 16.27 4.61 -0.71
N LYS A 135 17.22 5.11 -1.51
CA LYS A 135 18.60 4.63 -1.51
C LYS A 135 19.23 4.73 -0.12
N SER A 136 19.10 5.88 0.55
CA SER A 136 19.66 6.05 1.91
C SER A 136 19.03 5.09 2.93
N LYS A 137 17.72 4.83 2.83
CA LYS A 137 17.04 3.82 3.67
C LYS A 137 17.59 2.43 3.40
N LEU A 138 17.69 2.02 2.14
CA LEU A 138 18.22 0.72 1.74
C LEU A 138 19.70 0.53 2.14
N GLU A 139 20.52 1.59 2.09
CA GLU A 139 21.90 1.55 2.56
C GLU A 139 21.98 1.33 4.07
N LYS A 140 21.09 1.94 4.86
CA LYS A 140 20.99 1.69 6.30
C LYS A 140 20.54 0.26 6.59
N GLU A 141 19.45 -0.19 5.98
CA GLU A 141 18.95 -1.57 6.13
C GLU A 141 20.01 -2.60 5.74
N LYS A 142 20.74 -2.37 4.64
CA LYS A 142 21.88 -3.22 4.24
C LYS A 142 22.96 -3.27 5.31
N SER A 143 23.32 -2.12 5.91
CA SER A 143 24.33 -2.07 6.96
C SER A 143 23.88 -2.78 8.24
N GLU A 144 22.59 -2.68 8.59
CA GLU A 144 21.99 -3.37 9.72
C GLU A 144 21.97 -4.89 9.50
N LEU A 145 21.60 -5.34 8.31
CA LEU A 145 21.64 -6.75 7.92
C LEU A 145 23.07 -7.31 7.93
N MET A 146 24.06 -6.56 7.42
CA MET A 146 25.47 -6.96 7.51
C MET A 146 25.90 -7.12 8.97
N ASN A 147 25.57 -6.18 9.84
CA ASN A 147 25.87 -6.28 11.27
C ASN A 147 25.18 -7.48 11.93
N GLN A 148 23.95 -7.82 11.54
CA GLN A 148 23.26 -9.01 12.04
C GLN A 148 23.94 -10.29 11.58
N VAL A 149 24.36 -10.37 10.31
CA VAL A 149 25.11 -11.51 9.77
C VAL A 149 26.43 -11.70 10.50
N GLU A 150 27.18 -10.62 10.75
CA GLU A 150 28.44 -10.69 11.51
C GLU A 150 28.24 -11.18 12.95
N ARG A 151 27.17 -10.71 13.62
CA ARG A 151 26.81 -11.20 14.97
C ARG A 151 26.46 -12.68 14.96
N LEU A 152 25.60 -13.11 14.03
CA LEU A 152 25.21 -14.52 13.90
C LEU A 152 26.40 -15.41 13.56
N ALA A 153 27.32 -14.96 12.71
CA ALA A 153 28.55 -15.68 12.41
C ALA A 153 29.46 -15.80 13.64
N SER A 154 29.58 -14.74 14.44
CA SER A 154 30.32 -14.78 15.71
C SER A 154 29.68 -15.74 16.71
N ASP A 155 28.36 -15.72 16.84
CA ASP A 155 27.64 -16.61 17.75
C ASP A 155 27.70 -18.07 17.30
N LEU A 156 27.62 -18.34 15.99
CA LEU A 156 27.82 -19.66 15.42
C LEU A 156 29.22 -20.19 15.76
N SER A 157 30.26 -19.39 15.57
CA SER A 157 31.65 -19.79 15.90
C SER A 157 31.82 -20.08 17.41
N LYS A 158 31.16 -19.33 18.29
CA LYS A 158 31.15 -19.64 19.74
C LYS A 158 30.44 -20.97 20.02
N GLN A 159 29.32 -21.23 19.35
CA GLN A 159 28.59 -22.49 19.51
C GLN A 159 29.39 -23.68 18.98
N GLU A 160 30.07 -23.53 17.85
CA GLU A 160 30.98 -24.55 17.31
C GLU A 160 32.10 -24.87 18.31
N PHE A 161 32.74 -23.86 18.90
CA PHE A 161 33.76 -24.06 19.93
C PHE A 161 33.21 -24.77 21.18
N LEU A 162 32.01 -24.39 21.64
CA LEU A 162 31.36 -25.05 22.78
C LEU A 162 31.00 -26.51 22.46
N ASN A 163 30.50 -26.77 21.24
CA ASN A 163 30.19 -28.13 20.78
C ASN A 163 31.45 -28.99 20.73
N GLU A 164 32.53 -28.50 20.13
CA GLU A 164 33.82 -29.21 20.09
C GLU A 164 34.33 -29.49 21.52
N SER A 165 34.20 -28.52 22.45
CA SER A 165 34.56 -28.73 23.85
C SER A 165 33.70 -29.81 24.54
N LEU A 166 32.40 -29.85 24.25
CA LEU A 166 31.48 -30.85 24.78
C LEU A 166 31.74 -32.24 24.19
N GLU A 167 31.98 -32.34 22.88
CA GLU A 167 32.35 -33.58 22.19
C GLU A 167 33.62 -34.18 22.80
N ASN A 168 34.67 -33.36 22.97
CA ASN A 168 35.90 -33.78 23.65
C ASN A 168 35.63 -34.27 25.09
N LYS A 169 34.70 -33.62 25.80
CA LYS A 169 34.34 -34.03 27.17
C LYS A 169 33.59 -35.36 27.17
N ILE A 170 32.70 -35.58 26.21
CA ILE A 170 31.97 -36.84 26.02
C ILE A 170 32.96 -37.96 25.73
N GLU A 171 33.87 -37.78 24.77
CA GLU A 171 34.89 -38.79 24.44
C GLU A 171 35.77 -39.13 25.66
N SER A 172 36.15 -38.11 26.45
CA SER A 172 36.89 -38.32 27.70
C SER A 172 36.09 -39.11 28.75
N LEU A 173 34.78 -38.87 28.87
CA LEU A 173 33.92 -39.61 29.80
C LEU A 173 33.67 -41.04 29.32
N GLU A 174 33.52 -41.24 28.01
CA GLU A 174 33.37 -42.56 27.40
C GLU A 174 34.62 -43.41 27.63
N THR A 175 35.81 -42.86 27.41
CA THR A 175 37.09 -43.55 27.70
C THR A 175 37.28 -43.87 29.19
N GLN A 176 36.82 -43.00 30.10
CA GLN A 176 36.80 -43.31 31.53
C GLN A 176 35.81 -44.45 31.85
N ASN A 177 34.63 -44.43 31.24
CA ASN A 177 33.61 -45.45 31.45
C ASN A 177 34.06 -46.83 30.94
N THR A 178 34.68 -46.90 29.76
CA THR A 178 35.25 -48.17 29.25
C THR A 178 36.34 -48.70 30.17
N ARG A 179 37.21 -47.84 30.71
CA ARG A 179 38.23 -48.23 31.68
C ARG A 179 37.62 -48.76 32.98
N LEU A 180 36.59 -48.11 33.50
CA LEU A 180 35.88 -48.55 34.71
C LEU A 180 35.17 -49.89 34.49
N LYS A 181 34.53 -50.09 33.33
CA LYS A 181 33.92 -51.37 32.95
C LYS A 181 34.95 -52.50 32.91
N ALA A 182 36.08 -52.29 32.24
CA ALA A 182 37.16 -53.26 32.20
C ALA A 182 37.71 -53.58 33.61
N GLY A 183 37.86 -52.56 34.47
CA GLY A 183 38.25 -52.76 35.86
C GLY A 183 37.22 -53.56 36.67
N ASN A 184 35.93 -53.32 36.45
CA ASN A 184 34.86 -54.06 37.12
C ASN A 184 34.80 -55.53 36.65
N GLU A 185 34.98 -55.79 35.35
CA GLU A 185 35.07 -57.15 34.81
C GLU A 185 36.24 -57.93 35.42
N GLU A 186 37.40 -57.28 35.60
CA GLU A 186 38.56 -57.88 36.27
C GLU A 186 38.28 -58.16 37.75
N LEU A 187 37.64 -57.24 38.48
CA LEU A 187 37.24 -57.46 39.87
C LEU A 187 36.23 -58.62 40.00
N LEU A 188 35.26 -58.71 39.09
CA LEU A 188 34.31 -59.83 39.05
C LEU A 188 35.01 -61.16 38.80
N LYS A 189 36.01 -61.18 37.91
CA LYS A 189 36.84 -62.36 37.67
C LYS A 189 37.63 -62.76 38.92
N GLN A 190 38.29 -61.81 39.59
CA GLN A 190 39.00 -62.06 40.84
C GLN A 190 38.08 -62.58 41.95
N LEU A 191 36.86 -62.03 42.05
CA LEU A 191 35.84 -62.51 42.98
C LEU A 191 35.42 -63.96 42.67
N ALA A 192 35.21 -64.29 41.39
CA ALA A 192 34.89 -65.64 40.97
C ALA A 192 36.01 -66.63 41.30
N GLU A 193 37.27 -66.25 41.05
CA GLU A 193 38.45 -67.05 41.41
C GLU A 193 38.57 -67.24 42.93
N ALA A 194 38.32 -66.20 43.72
CA ALA A 194 38.31 -66.28 45.18
C ALA A 194 37.20 -67.21 45.70
N ASN A 195 35.99 -67.11 45.14
CA ASN A 195 34.87 -68.01 45.48
C ASN A 195 35.15 -69.47 45.11
N ALA A 196 35.81 -69.71 43.98
CA ALA A 196 36.23 -71.06 43.57
C ALA A 196 37.25 -71.64 44.55
N LYS A 197 38.26 -70.84 44.96
CA LYS A 197 39.23 -71.23 46.00
C LYS A 197 38.55 -71.52 47.34
N TYR A 198 37.64 -70.66 47.77
CA TYR A 198 36.87 -70.85 49.00
C TYR A 198 36.06 -72.15 48.96
N SER A 199 35.36 -72.43 47.87
CA SER A 199 34.58 -73.66 47.69
C SER A 199 35.47 -74.91 47.74
N SER A 200 36.65 -74.85 47.11
CA SER A 200 37.63 -75.94 47.17
C SER A 200 38.15 -76.17 48.59
N LEU A 201 38.51 -75.11 49.31
CA LEU A 201 38.99 -75.21 50.70
C LEU A 201 37.90 -75.74 51.63
N SER A 202 36.64 -75.34 51.43
CA SER A 202 35.51 -75.85 52.20
C SER A 202 35.27 -77.35 51.92
N ALA A 203 35.46 -77.80 50.68
CA ALA A 203 35.40 -79.23 50.35
C ALA A 203 36.54 -80.01 51.04
N ASP A 204 37.77 -79.50 51.01
CA ASP A 204 38.92 -80.08 51.71
C ASP A 204 38.70 -80.14 53.23
N GLU A 205 38.09 -79.10 53.81
CA GLU A 205 37.73 -79.05 55.23
C GLU A 205 36.70 -80.15 55.56
N SER A 206 35.66 -80.31 54.73
CA SER A 206 34.68 -81.39 54.88
C SER A 206 35.32 -82.78 54.79
N GLU A 207 36.28 -82.97 53.89
CA GLU A 207 37.01 -84.23 53.76
C GLU A 207 37.93 -84.50 54.95
N ARG A 208 38.65 -83.49 55.43
CA ARG A 208 39.44 -83.56 56.67
C ARG A 208 38.56 -83.89 57.87
N GLN A 209 37.37 -83.30 57.97
CA GLN A 209 36.42 -83.60 59.04
C GLN A 209 35.99 -85.07 58.99
N LYS A 210 35.66 -85.61 57.81
CA LYS A 210 35.35 -87.05 57.65
C LYS A 210 36.54 -87.94 58.05
N HIS A 211 37.77 -87.53 57.76
CA HIS A 211 38.96 -88.25 58.19
C HIS A 211 39.12 -88.23 59.72
N LEU A 212 38.87 -87.09 60.35
CA LEU A 212 38.89 -86.93 61.80
C LEU A 212 37.84 -87.80 62.47
N ASP A 213 36.62 -87.86 61.93
CA ASP A 213 35.53 -88.71 62.43
C ASP A 213 35.88 -90.21 62.32
N LYS A 214 36.52 -90.63 61.21
CA LYS A 214 37.04 -92.00 61.03
C LYS A 214 38.10 -92.35 62.08
N LEU A 215 39.07 -91.45 62.29
CA LEU A 215 40.11 -91.65 63.31
C LEU A 215 39.53 -91.70 64.72
N THR A 216 38.57 -90.83 65.03
CA THR A 216 37.85 -90.82 66.32
C THR A 216 37.10 -92.14 66.53
N THR A 217 36.44 -92.65 65.50
CA THR A 217 35.76 -93.95 65.54
C THR A 217 36.76 -95.09 65.77
N SER A 218 37.89 -95.07 65.06
CA SER A 218 38.98 -96.04 65.25
C SER A 218 39.56 -95.98 66.66
N LEU A 219 39.80 -94.78 67.20
CA LEU A 219 40.27 -94.58 68.56
C LEU A 219 39.28 -95.17 69.57
N ASN A 220 37.97 -94.92 69.40
CA ASN A 220 36.93 -95.50 70.25
C ASN A 220 36.90 -97.04 70.20
N ILE A 221 37.17 -97.64 69.04
CA ILE A 221 37.29 -99.10 68.89
C ILE A 221 38.51 -99.62 69.67
N VAL A 222 39.66 -98.99 69.50
CA VAL A 222 40.90 -99.35 70.22
C VAL A 222 40.71 -99.19 71.73
N GLN A 223 40.06 -98.12 72.16
CA GLN A 223 39.79 -97.86 73.57
C GLN A 223 38.85 -98.91 74.16
N ARG A 224 37.82 -99.35 73.42
CA ARG A 224 37.00 -100.51 73.80
C ARG A 224 37.80 -101.81 73.88
N GLN A 225 38.69 -102.07 72.91
CA GLN A 225 39.57 -103.24 72.95
C GLN A 225 40.48 -103.21 74.18
N ALA A 226 41.07 -102.05 74.51
CA ALA A 226 41.87 -101.88 75.72
C ALA A 226 41.05 -102.22 76.98
N THR A 227 39.83 -101.69 77.11
CA THR A 227 38.96 -102.01 78.26
C THR A 227 38.54 -103.48 78.31
N ASN A 228 38.45 -104.17 77.18
CA ASN A 228 38.18 -105.60 77.15
C ASN A 228 39.40 -106.42 77.56
N SER A 229 40.60 -106.04 77.11
CA SER A 229 41.85 -106.65 77.55
C SER A 229 42.11 -106.43 79.04
N GLU A 230 41.75 -105.27 79.60
CA GLU A 230 41.76 -105.03 81.05
C GLU A 230 40.85 -106.01 81.79
N LYS A 231 39.63 -106.26 81.28
CA LYS A 231 38.70 -107.24 81.86
C LYS A 231 39.21 -108.68 81.74
N GLU A 232 39.86 -109.04 80.63
CA GLU A 232 40.51 -110.36 80.48
C GLU A 232 41.65 -110.52 81.48
N ILE A 233 42.43 -109.47 81.73
CA ILE A 233 43.45 -109.45 82.77
C ILE A 233 42.82 -109.65 84.16
N ASP A 234 41.71 -109.00 84.46
CA ASP A 234 41.03 -109.14 85.76
C ASP A 234 40.38 -110.53 85.94
N GLU A 235 39.88 -111.17 84.89
CA GLU A 235 39.40 -112.56 84.94
C GLU A 235 40.55 -113.55 85.12
N LEU A 236 41.72 -113.31 84.51
CA LEU A 236 42.93 -114.10 84.76
C LEU A 236 43.42 -113.93 86.20
N LYS A 237 43.32 -112.73 86.79
CA LYS A 237 43.59 -112.52 88.23
C LYS A 237 42.62 -113.30 89.11
N ARG A 238 41.34 -113.36 88.75
CA ARG A 238 40.30 -114.13 89.47
C ARG A 238 40.56 -115.65 89.42
N GLN A 239 41.02 -116.16 88.28
CA GLN A 239 41.43 -117.57 88.13
C GLN A 239 42.67 -117.92 88.97
N ILE A 240 43.61 -116.96 89.11
CA ILE A 240 44.77 -117.09 90.02
C ILE A 240 44.32 -117.08 91.49
N GLU A 241 43.32 -116.28 91.86
CA GLU A 241 42.74 -116.26 93.22
C GLU A 241 42.04 -117.59 93.58
N GLU A 242 41.33 -118.21 92.63
CA GLU A 242 40.69 -119.52 92.84
C GLU A 242 41.73 -120.64 93.04
N GLU A 243 42.85 -120.66 92.30
CA GLU A 243 43.95 -121.59 92.55
C GLU A 243 44.72 -121.29 93.86
N ALA A 244 44.81 -120.02 94.26
CA ALA A 244 45.48 -119.60 95.50
C ALA A 244 44.73 -120.08 96.78
N THR A 245 43.39 -120.14 96.76
CA THR A 245 42.59 -120.62 97.90
C THR A 245 42.76 -122.13 98.17
N SER A 246 42.99 -122.92 97.13
CA SER A 246 43.25 -124.36 97.21
C SER A 246 44.63 -124.68 97.81
N ASN A 247 45.63 -123.85 97.49
CA ASN A 247 47.01 -124.01 97.95
C ASN A 247 47.25 -123.43 99.37
N ALA A 248 46.44 -122.45 99.78
CA ALA A 248 46.48 -121.82 101.11
C ALA A 248 46.08 -122.75 102.26
N HIS A 249 45.35 -123.84 101.99
CA HIS A 249 44.88 -124.73 103.06
C HIS A 249 45.97 -125.66 103.63
N LEU A 250 47.02 -125.94 102.86
CA LEU A 250 48.07 -126.90 103.21
C LEU A 250 49.37 -126.24 103.73
N GLN A 251 49.62 -124.97 103.41
CA GLN A 251 50.88 -124.27 103.72
C GLN A 251 50.77 -123.24 104.87
N SER A 252 49.54 -122.96 105.34
CA SER A 252 49.16 -122.05 106.43
C SER A 252 49.60 -122.49 107.84
N ARG A 253 49.93 -123.77 108.05
CA ARG A 253 50.16 -124.31 109.40
C ARG A 253 51.62 -124.28 109.86
N GLN A 254 52.55 -124.13 108.93
CA GLN A 254 53.98 -124.40 109.12
C GLN A 254 54.85 -123.26 109.66
N SER A 255 55.13 -122.30 108.77
CA SER A 255 56.48 -121.72 108.73
C SER A 255 56.54 -120.26 108.29
N ALA A 256 55.40 -119.60 108.04
CA ALA A 256 55.34 -118.21 107.61
C ALA A 256 55.38 -117.19 108.78
N LEU A 257 55.16 -117.65 110.01
CA LEU A 257 54.99 -116.80 111.20
C LEU A 257 56.26 -116.16 111.78
N GLN A 258 57.45 -116.37 111.19
CA GLN A 258 58.70 -115.94 111.86
C GLN A 258 59.72 -115.18 111.01
N ALA A 259 59.51 -115.02 109.69
CA ALA A 259 60.48 -114.34 108.82
C ALA A 259 59.90 -113.13 108.04
N GLN A 260 58.60 -112.84 108.15
CA GLN A 260 57.97 -111.72 107.42
C GLN A 260 57.84 -110.42 108.24
N LEU A 261 58.26 -110.41 109.51
CA LEU A 261 58.22 -109.23 110.37
C LEU A 261 59.27 -108.17 109.97
N GLU A 262 60.40 -108.58 109.40
CA GLU A 262 61.52 -107.67 109.08
C GLU A 262 61.39 -106.97 107.72
N ALA A 263 60.44 -107.37 106.85
CA ALA A 263 60.23 -106.75 105.53
C ALA A 263 59.16 -105.63 105.53
N ALA A 264 58.45 -105.43 106.64
CA ALA A 264 57.28 -104.54 106.73
C ALA A 264 57.63 -103.08 107.05
N GLU A 265 58.83 -102.80 107.58
CA GLU A 265 59.23 -101.43 107.96
C GLU A 265 59.64 -100.58 106.73
N ALA A 266 60.14 -101.19 105.65
CA ALA A 266 60.57 -100.48 104.45
C ALA A 266 59.43 -99.98 103.54
N ARG A 267 58.21 -100.54 103.66
CA ARG A 267 57.04 -100.16 102.84
C ARG A 267 56.24 -98.98 103.41
N ALA A 268 56.54 -98.54 104.63
CA ALA A 268 55.83 -97.43 105.27
C ALA A 268 56.40 -96.05 104.92
N GLU A 269 57.67 -95.97 104.50
CA GLU A 269 58.33 -94.68 104.15
C GLU A 269 57.99 -94.20 102.72
N GLU A 270 57.74 -95.10 101.76
CA GLU A 270 57.45 -94.77 100.35
C GLU A 270 56.03 -94.17 100.14
N GLU A 271 55.05 -94.58 100.95
CA GLU A 271 53.66 -94.11 100.84
C GLU A 271 53.47 -92.68 101.40
N SER A 272 54.41 -92.19 102.23
CA SER A 272 54.41 -90.83 102.79
C SER A 272 54.95 -89.77 101.81
N GLU A 273 55.82 -90.16 100.88
CA GLU A 273 56.38 -89.25 99.86
C GLU A 273 55.44 -89.05 98.66
N ASN A 274 54.66 -90.08 98.28
CA ASN A 274 53.69 -89.97 97.19
C ASN A 274 52.46 -89.11 97.54
N ALA A 275 52.04 -89.09 98.81
CA ALA A 275 50.95 -88.23 99.28
C ALA A 275 51.34 -86.73 99.30
N THR A 276 52.60 -86.41 99.63
CA THR A 276 53.10 -85.03 99.63
C THR A 276 53.36 -84.49 98.21
N GLN A 277 53.78 -85.34 97.27
CA GLN A 277 53.91 -84.97 95.84
C GLN A 277 52.55 -84.72 95.16
N ALA A 278 51.52 -85.51 95.45
CA ALA A 278 50.17 -85.30 94.92
C ALA A 278 49.54 -83.98 95.44
N GLN A 279 49.82 -83.61 96.70
CA GLN A 279 49.32 -82.37 97.30
C GLN A 279 50.04 -81.11 96.76
N GLN A 280 51.33 -81.23 96.42
CA GLN A 280 52.08 -80.16 95.74
C GLN A 280 51.65 -79.96 94.27
N GLN A 281 51.36 -81.04 93.53
CA GLN A 281 50.84 -80.95 92.17
C GLN A 281 49.43 -80.33 92.12
N LEU A 282 48.56 -80.67 93.09
CA LEU A 282 47.24 -80.06 93.21
C LEU A 282 47.32 -78.55 93.51
N ALA A 283 48.24 -78.13 94.39
CA ALA A 283 48.46 -76.72 94.70
C ALA A 283 48.98 -75.92 93.49
N LYS A 284 49.88 -76.52 92.69
CA LYS A 284 50.41 -75.92 91.46
C LYS A 284 49.34 -75.75 90.39
N VAL A 285 48.54 -76.79 90.13
CA VAL A 285 47.43 -76.72 89.17
C VAL A 285 46.38 -75.71 89.63
N THR A 286 46.09 -75.63 90.94
CA THR A 286 45.15 -74.63 91.48
C THR A 286 45.65 -73.19 91.32
N ALA A 287 46.95 -72.96 91.51
CA ALA A 287 47.58 -71.66 91.26
C ALA A 287 47.56 -71.28 89.76
N GLU A 288 47.87 -72.22 88.87
CA GLU A 288 47.81 -72.03 87.41
C GLU A 288 46.38 -71.76 86.92
N LEU A 289 45.38 -72.44 87.49
CA LEU A 289 43.96 -72.21 87.21
C LEU A 289 43.50 -70.81 87.68
N SER A 290 44.00 -70.36 88.84
CA SER A 290 43.73 -68.99 89.33
C SER A 290 44.39 -67.92 88.46
N ALA A 291 45.61 -68.17 87.98
CA ALA A 291 46.32 -67.26 87.08
C ALA A 291 45.64 -67.18 85.71
N LEU A 292 45.20 -68.32 85.16
CA LEU A 292 44.42 -68.38 83.91
C LEU A 292 43.08 -67.65 84.04
N ARG A 293 42.37 -67.78 85.17
CA ARG A 293 41.16 -67.00 85.44
C ARG A 293 41.43 -65.50 85.42
N THR A 294 42.43 -65.04 86.19
CA THR A 294 42.75 -63.60 86.23
C THR A 294 43.25 -63.04 84.89
N LYS A 295 43.89 -63.85 84.05
CA LYS A 295 44.28 -63.46 82.69
C LYS A 295 43.06 -63.37 81.77
N HIS A 296 42.18 -64.37 81.83
CA HIS A 296 40.95 -64.38 81.04
C HIS A 296 40.01 -63.22 81.43
N ASP A 297 39.87 -62.94 82.72
CA ASP A 297 39.06 -61.81 83.20
C ASP A 297 39.60 -60.46 82.71
N ARG A 298 40.93 -60.31 82.59
CA ARG A 298 41.58 -59.11 82.01
C ARG A 298 41.34 -59.00 80.51
N GLU A 299 41.51 -60.09 79.75
CA GLU A 299 41.26 -60.10 78.31
C GLU A 299 39.78 -59.82 77.98
N VAL A 300 38.85 -60.35 78.79
CA VAL A 300 37.42 -60.05 78.66
C VAL A 300 37.12 -58.59 78.94
N THR A 301 37.76 -57.97 79.95
CA THR A 301 37.55 -56.54 80.25
C THR A 301 38.17 -55.62 79.19
N GLU A 302 39.31 -55.97 78.61
CA GLU A 302 39.92 -55.23 77.50
C GLU A 302 39.07 -55.30 76.23
N LEU A 303 38.59 -56.48 75.84
CA LEU A 303 37.67 -56.64 74.71
C LEU A 303 36.34 -55.90 74.92
N GLN A 304 35.82 -55.89 76.14
CA GLN A 304 34.61 -55.13 76.49
C GLN A 304 34.82 -53.63 76.30
N ASN A 305 35.98 -53.09 76.70
CA ASN A 305 36.32 -51.68 76.53
C ASN A 305 36.47 -51.30 75.04
N GLU A 306 37.09 -52.16 74.22
CA GLU A 306 37.21 -51.95 72.77
C GLU A 306 35.83 -51.93 72.08
N ILE A 307 34.93 -52.81 72.48
CA ILE A 307 33.54 -52.84 71.98
C ILE A 307 32.80 -51.55 72.35
N ASP A 308 32.98 -51.04 73.57
CA ASP A 308 32.31 -49.82 74.03
C ASP A 308 32.87 -48.55 73.36
N GLU A 309 34.17 -48.50 73.06
CA GLU A 309 34.74 -47.44 72.21
C GLU A 309 34.23 -47.50 70.77
N ALA A 310 34.16 -48.69 70.17
CA ALA A 310 33.63 -48.87 68.82
C ALA A 310 32.16 -48.42 68.74
N LYS A 311 31.35 -48.76 69.76
CA LYS A 311 29.96 -48.27 69.89
C LYS A 311 29.90 -46.75 69.96
N ARG A 312 30.72 -46.11 70.80
CA ARG A 312 30.75 -44.63 70.91
C ARG A 312 31.09 -43.95 69.57
N ARG A 313 32.07 -44.48 68.83
CA ARG A 313 32.43 -43.96 67.49
C ARG A 313 31.30 -44.13 66.48
N LEU A 314 30.64 -45.29 66.47
CA LEU A 314 29.49 -45.54 65.60
C LEU A 314 28.32 -44.63 65.94
N THR A 315 27.98 -44.44 67.21
CA THR A 315 26.90 -43.53 67.63
C THR A 315 27.19 -42.07 67.26
N ALA A 316 28.43 -41.60 67.45
CA ALA A 316 28.83 -40.25 67.04
C ALA A 316 28.70 -40.08 65.51
N ARG A 317 29.14 -41.08 64.73
CA ARG A 317 29.02 -41.07 63.27
C ARG A 317 27.57 -41.10 62.79
N THR A 318 26.70 -41.85 63.47
CA THR A 318 25.27 -41.87 63.19
C THR A 318 24.63 -40.50 63.42
N ASN A 319 24.98 -39.81 64.51
CA ASN A 319 24.45 -38.49 64.82
C ASN A 319 24.88 -37.43 63.77
N GLU A 320 26.15 -37.42 63.36
CA GLU A 320 26.64 -36.53 62.29
C GLU A 320 25.90 -36.73 60.97
N LEU A 321 25.69 -37.99 60.57
CA LEU A 321 24.96 -38.32 59.34
C LEU A 321 23.48 -37.93 59.44
N THR A 322 22.90 -38.00 60.63
CA THR A 322 21.51 -37.61 60.88
C THR A 322 21.34 -36.09 60.78
N GLU A 323 22.26 -35.31 61.35
CA GLU A 323 22.27 -33.84 61.20
C GLU A 323 22.45 -33.39 59.74
N GLN A 324 23.34 -34.05 58.99
CA GLN A 324 23.53 -33.77 57.56
C GLN A 324 22.27 -34.09 56.75
N TYR A 325 21.60 -35.20 57.07
CA TYR A 325 20.33 -35.57 56.45
C TYR A 325 19.23 -34.53 56.73
N GLU A 326 19.08 -34.09 57.98
CA GLU A 326 18.07 -33.09 58.37
C GLU A 326 18.32 -31.72 57.70
N SER A 327 19.59 -31.31 57.57
CA SER A 327 19.99 -30.09 56.85
C SER A 327 19.65 -30.16 55.36
N GLU A 328 20.01 -31.25 54.67
CA GLU A 328 19.66 -31.40 53.25
C GLU A 328 18.15 -31.57 53.03
N HIS A 329 17.45 -32.26 53.93
CA HIS A 329 16.00 -32.43 53.87
C HIS A 329 15.26 -31.09 53.99
N SER A 330 15.69 -30.23 54.91
CA SER A 330 15.13 -28.89 55.06
C SER A 330 15.43 -27.98 53.85
N ARG A 331 16.59 -28.15 53.19
CA ARG A 331 16.90 -27.49 51.91
C ARG A 331 16.00 -27.97 50.76
N VAL A 332 15.71 -29.26 50.68
CA VAL A 332 14.77 -29.82 49.69
C VAL A 332 13.36 -29.26 49.87
N LEU A 333 12.86 -29.21 51.11
CA LEU A 333 11.53 -28.64 51.40
C LEU A 333 11.43 -27.15 51.03
N SER A 334 12.51 -26.38 51.23
CA SER A 334 12.61 -24.99 50.78
C SER A 334 12.52 -24.89 49.25
N LEU A 335 13.24 -25.75 48.53
CA LEU A 335 13.23 -25.77 47.07
C LEU A 335 11.87 -26.19 46.51
N GLU A 336 11.18 -27.14 47.13
CA GLU A 336 9.81 -27.54 46.74
C GLU A 336 8.79 -26.40 46.90
N ARG A 337 8.91 -25.58 47.94
CA ARG A 337 8.09 -24.37 48.11
C ARG A 337 8.36 -23.34 47.01
N THR A 338 9.63 -23.10 46.68
CA THR A 338 9.96 -22.18 45.57
C THR A 338 9.50 -22.73 44.22
N LYS A 339 9.57 -24.04 43.99
CA LYS A 339 9.09 -24.69 42.78
C LYS A 339 7.58 -24.51 42.62
N THR A 340 6.80 -24.79 43.66
CA THR A 340 5.34 -24.63 43.64
C THR A 340 4.93 -23.17 43.42
N GLN A 341 5.63 -22.21 44.03
CA GLN A 341 5.40 -20.79 43.81
C GLN A 341 5.71 -20.35 42.38
N LEU A 342 6.83 -20.78 41.80
CA LEU A 342 7.19 -20.49 40.41
C LEU A 342 6.22 -21.15 39.42
N THR A 343 5.72 -22.35 39.73
CA THR A 343 4.73 -23.04 38.89
C THR A 343 3.38 -22.29 38.89
N ALA A 344 2.98 -21.72 40.03
CA ALA A 344 1.79 -20.87 40.11
C ALA A 344 1.96 -19.57 39.29
N GLN A 345 3.13 -18.93 39.37
CA GLN A 345 3.42 -17.73 38.57
C GLN A 345 3.44 -18.02 37.07
N ILE A 346 4.00 -19.16 36.64
CA ILE A 346 3.96 -19.58 35.24
C ILE A 346 2.50 -19.75 34.78
N HIS A 347 1.65 -20.38 35.61
CA HIS A 347 0.24 -20.56 35.27
C HIS A 347 -0.51 -19.23 35.16
N GLU A 348 -0.22 -18.26 36.03
CA GLU A 348 -0.82 -16.92 35.98
C GLU A 348 -0.37 -16.14 34.74
N ILE A 349 0.91 -16.21 34.38
CA ILE A 349 1.43 -15.63 33.14
C ILE A 349 0.80 -16.31 31.91
N GLN A 350 0.57 -17.62 31.96
CA GLN A 350 -0.11 -18.36 30.89
C GLN A 350 -1.53 -17.85 30.68
N ILE A 351 -2.29 -17.64 31.75
CA ILE A 351 -3.66 -17.07 31.69
C ILE A 351 -3.63 -15.66 31.10
N GLN A 352 -2.67 -14.82 31.49
CA GLN A 352 -2.52 -13.47 30.94
C GLN A 352 -2.15 -13.49 29.44
N LEU A 353 -1.31 -14.44 29.02
CA LEU A 353 -0.95 -14.63 27.62
C LEU A 353 -2.16 -15.05 26.79
N ASP A 354 -2.95 -16.01 27.27
CA ASP A 354 -4.16 -16.48 26.61
C ASP A 354 -5.21 -15.36 26.51
N SER A 355 -5.36 -14.54 27.56
CA SER A 355 -6.21 -13.34 27.55
C SER A 355 -5.76 -12.34 26.48
N CYS A 356 -4.47 -12.00 26.45
CA CYS A 356 -3.91 -11.10 25.43
C CYS A 356 -4.05 -11.66 24.01
N GLN A 357 -4.01 -12.99 23.83
CA GLN A 357 -4.23 -13.63 22.54
C GLN A 357 -5.69 -13.50 22.07
N VAL A 358 -6.64 -13.64 22.99
CA VAL A 358 -8.07 -13.39 22.71
C VAL A 358 -8.29 -11.93 22.32
N ASP A 359 -7.77 -10.99 23.11
CA ASP A 359 -7.87 -9.55 22.80
C ASP A 359 -7.25 -9.21 21.43
N ASN A 360 -6.12 -9.85 21.07
CA ASN A 360 -5.48 -9.67 19.77
C ASN A 360 -6.33 -10.20 18.60
N LEU A 361 -7.05 -11.31 18.81
CA LEU A 361 -7.97 -11.86 17.82
C LEU A 361 -9.20 -10.97 17.64
N ASP A 362 -9.75 -10.42 18.72
CA ASP A 362 -10.89 -9.50 18.67
C ASP A 362 -10.50 -8.20 17.96
N LEU A 363 -9.34 -7.62 18.30
CA LEU A 363 -8.79 -6.45 17.59
C LEU A 363 -8.54 -6.72 16.09
N LYS A 364 -8.13 -7.94 15.72
CA LYS A 364 -7.99 -8.33 14.31
C LYS A 364 -9.33 -8.44 13.60
N GLN A 365 -10.38 -8.89 14.28
CA GLN A 365 -11.74 -8.93 13.72
C GLN A 365 -12.30 -7.51 13.56
N GLU A 366 -12.12 -6.64 14.54
CA GLU A 366 -12.49 -5.22 14.45
C GLU A 366 -11.75 -4.52 13.32
N LEU A 367 -10.42 -4.72 13.20
CA LEU A 367 -9.62 -4.14 12.12
C LEU A 367 -10.15 -4.59 10.74
N LYS A 368 -10.52 -5.87 10.59
CA LYS A 368 -11.15 -6.36 9.37
C LYS A 368 -12.49 -5.69 9.11
N SER A 369 -13.34 -5.56 10.12
CA SER A 369 -14.65 -4.89 10.00
C SER A 369 -14.51 -3.42 9.60
N VAL A 370 -13.58 -2.68 10.23
CA VAL A 370 -13.27 -1.30 9.88
C VAL A 370 -12.70 -1.19 8.47
N SER A 371 -11.84 -2.14 8.06
CA SER A 371 -11.32 -2.17 6.68
C SER A 371 -12.40 -2.40 5.63
N THR A 372 -13.40 -3.25 5.93
CA THR A 372 -14.53 -3.48 5.03
C THR A 372 -15.43 -2.24 4.94
N GLN A 373 -15.69 -1.58 6.08
CA GLN A 373 -16.45 -0.33 6.09
C GLN A 373 -15.71 0.79 5.34
N LEU A 374 -14.39 0.87 5.49
CA LEU A 374 -13.56 1.84 4.76
C LEU A 374 -13.70 1.62 3.24
N ALA A 375 -13.54 0.37 2.77
CA ALA A 375 -13.68 0.04 1.35
C ALA A 375 -15.09 0.34 0.82
N GLU A 376 -16.14 0.11 1.61
CA GLU A 376 -17.51 0.47 1.26
C GLU A 376 -17.69 2.00 1.17
N THR A 377 -17.12 2.78 2.11
CA THR A 377 -17.17 4.24 2.05
C THR A 377 -16.36 4.84 0.91
N GLU A 378 -15.21 4.25 0.57
CA GLU A 378 -14.40 4.63 -0.59
C GLU A 378 -15.17 4.37 -1.89
N LYS A 379 -15.85 3.23 -1.99
CA LYS A 379 -16.71 2.92 -3.14
C LYS A 379 -17.89 3.89 -3.26
N ILE A 380 -18.56 4.22 -2.17
CA ILE A 380 -19.65 5.22 -2.16
C ILE A 380 -19.11 6.60 -2.57
N LEU A 381 -17.91 6.97 -2.14
CA LEU A 381 -17.25 8.21 -2.53
C LEU A 381 -16.93 8.24 -4.03
N GLU A 382 -16.40 7.15 -4.58
CA GLU A 382 -16.16 7.02 -6.02
C GLU A 382 -17.47 7.13 -6.81
N GLU A 383 -18.52 6.43 -6.40
CA GLU A 383 -19.85 6.52 -7.02
C GLU A 383 -20.37 7.97 -6.99
N ALA A 384 -20.31 8.65 -5.84
CA ALA A 384 -20.71 10.05 -5.70
C ALA A 384 -19.88 11.01 -6.57
N GLN A 385 -18.57 10.79 -6.70
CA GLN A 385 -17.71 11.59 -7.58
C GLN A 385 -18.04 11.37 -9.06
N THR A 386 -18.35 10.13 -9.46
CA THR A 386 -18.80 9.86 -10.84
C THR A 386 -20.14 10.51 -11.14
N GLU A 387 -21.09 10.48 -10.20
CA GLU A 387 -22.37 11.17 -10.32
C GLU A 387 -22.20 12.69 -10.36
N GLU A 388 -21.34 13.27 -9.53
CA GLU A 388 -21.00 14.70 -9.56
C GLU A 388 -20.42 15.09 -10.93
N ALA A 389 -19.50 14.30 -11.49
CA ALA A 389 -18.92 14.54 -12.81
C ALA A 389 -19.99 14.49 -13.91
N GLN A 390 -20.91 13.51 -13.85
CA GLN A 390 -22.03 13.41 -14.78
C GLN A 390 -23.00 14.60 -14.65
N LEU A 391 -23.31 15.02 -13.43
CA LEU A 391 -24.17 16.18 -13.17
C LEU A 391 -23.51 17.48 -13.62
N ARG A 392 -22.20 17.66 -13.42
CA ARG A 392 -21.44 18.79 -13.97
C ARG A 392 -21.45 18.81 -15.49
N ALA A 393 -21.30 17.65 -16.14
CA ALA A 393 -21.39 17.55 -17.59
C ALA A 393 -22.79 17.92 -18.11
N LYS A 394 -23.85 17.43 -17.45
CA LYS A 394 -25.24 17.81 -17.74
C LYS A 394 -25.52 19.29 -17.49
N LEU A 395 -24.95 19.86 -16.43
CA LEU A 395 -25.09 21.29 -16.13
C LEU A 395 -24.39 22.13 -17.20
N ALA A 396 -23.20 21.73 -17.67
CA ALA A 396 -22.50 22.39 -18.77
C ALA A 396 -23.27 22.28 -20.09
N SER A 397 -23.90 21.14 -20.39
CA SER A 397 -24.74 20.99 -21.59
C SER A 397 -26.00 21.85 -21.51
N LEU A 398 -26.69 21.86 -20.36
CA LEU A 398 -27.85 22.72 -20.13
C LEU A 398 -27.49 24.21 -20.16
N GLN A 399 -26.32 24.60 -19.65
CA GLN A 399 -25.82 25.96 -19.76
C GLN A 399 -25.57 26.37 -21.21
N LYS A 400 -25.06 25.45 -22.04
CA LYS A 400 -24.88 25.65 -23.48
C LYS A 400 -26.22 25.74 -24.21
N GLU A 401 -27.20 24.91 -23.85
CA GLU A 401 -28.56 25.01 -24.41
C GLU A 401 -29.25 26.31 -23.99
N LEU A 402 -29.08 26.74 -22.74
CA LEU A 402 -29.60 27.99 -22.22
C LEU A 402 -28.95 29.21 -22.90
N SER A 403 -27.63 29.18 -23.14
CA SER A 403 -26.96 30.26 -23.88
C SER A 403 -27.41 30.30 -25.33
N ASN A 404 -27.58 29.15 -25.98
CA ASN A 404 -28.16 29.08 -27.33
C ASN A 404 -29.60 29.60 -27.37
N ALA A 405 -30.44 29.23 -26.39
CA ALA A 405 -31.81 29.72 -26.29
C ALA A 405 -31.87 31.22 -25.99
N ARG A 406 -30.95 31.75 -25.17
CA ARG A 406 -30.80 33.20 -24.93
C ARG A 406 -30.37 33.92 -26.20
N ASN A 407 -29.41 33.38 -26.95
CA ASN A 407 -28.98 33.96 -28.23
C ASN A 407 -30.11 33.94 -29.25
N TRP A 408 -30.81 32.82 -29.37
CA TRP A 408 -32.00 32.71 -30.22
C TRP A 408 -33.07 33.72 -29.81
N ARG A 409 -33.33 33.89 -28.50
CA ARG A 409 -34.25 34.90 -28.00
C ARG A 409 -33.78 36.31 -28.36
N VAL A 410 -32.51 36.66 -28.11
CA VAL A 410 -31.93 37.98 -28.42
C VAL A 410 -32.00 38.29 -29.92
N GLU A 411 -31.80 37.31 -30.79
CA GLU A 411 -31.93 37.46 -32.24
C GLU A 411 -33.38 37.61 -32.71
N ASN A 412 -34.33 36.95 -32.04
CA ASN A 412 -35.74 36.96 -32.44
C ASN A 412 -36.56 38.06 -31.75
N GLU A 413 -36.16 38.57 -30.59
CA GLU A 413 -36.80 39.70 -29.90
C GLU A 413 -36.92 40.97 -30.78
N PRO A 414 -35.90 41.41 -31.55
CA PRO A 414 -36.05 42.52 -32.48
C PRO A 414 -37.00 42.21 -33.64
N ARG A 415 -37.07 40.94 -34.11
CA ARG A 415 -38.07 40.53 -35.11
C ARG A 415 -39.48 40.51 -34.53
N LEU A 416 -39.64 40.07 -33.29
CA LEU A 416 -40.93 39.97 -32.60
C LEU A 416 -41.46 41.37 -32.27
N THR A 417 -40.62 42.29 -31.78
CA THR A 417 -40.97 43.70 -31.57
C THR A 417 -41.26 44.43 -32.88
N ALA A 418 -40.56 44.12 -33.97
CA ALA A 418 -40.89 44.65 -35.30
C ALA A 418 -42.26 44.15 -35.78
N LEU A 419 -42.55 42.85 -35.62
CA LEU A 419 -43.85 42.25 -35.93
C LEU A 419 -44.96 42.78 -35.04
N GLU A 420 -44.75 42.99 -33.74
CA GLU A 420 -45.72 43.60 -32.83
C GLU A 420 -46.01 45.06 -33.21
N LYS A 421 -44.99 45.81 -33.62
CA LYS A 421 -45.14 47.17 -34.12
C LYS A 421 -45.91 47.19 -35.45
N GLU A 422 -45.59 46.29 -36.36
CA GLU A 422 -46.32 46.11 -37.62
C GLU A 422 -47.76 45.66 -37.38
N ASN A 423 -48.00 44.77 -36.41
CA ASN A 423 -49.33 44.30 -36.02
C ASN A 423 -50.12 45.42 -35.32
N ARG A 424 -49.49 46.30 -34.54
CA ARG A 424 -50.13 47.53 -34.03
C ARG A 424 -50.53 48.47 -35.16
N VAL A 425 -49.63 48.72 -36.12
CA VAL A 425 -49.91 49.56 -37.30
C VAL A 425 -51.04 48.94 -38.13
N ASN A 426 -51.04 47.62 -38.32
CA ASN A 426 -52.09 46.92 -39.04
C ASN A 426 -53.41 46.90 -38.25
N ALA A 427 -53.37 46.79 -36.93
CA ALA A 427 -54.57 46.89 -36.08
C ALA A 427 -55.16 48.31 -36.08
N GLU A 428 -54.34 49.35 -36.09
CA GLU A 428 -54.78 50.74 -36.32
C GLU A 428 -55.40 50.90 -37.71
N LYS A 429 -54.74 50.42 -38.77
CA LYS A 429 -55.32 50.40 -40.11
C LYS A 429 -56.65 49.63 -40.18
N LEU A 430 -56.75 48.51 -39.46
CA LEU A 430 -57.97 47.69 -39.43
C LEU A 430 -59.07 48.39 -38.63
N LYS A 431 -58.73 49.14 -37.57
CA LYS A 431 -59.64 50.02 -36.85
C LYS A 431 -60.12 51.16 -37.76
N ASP A 432 -59.23 51.84 -38.46
CA ASP A 432 -59.56 52.92 -39.39
C ASP A 432 -60.44 52.41 -40.55
N LEU A 433 -60.14 51.22 -41.08
CA LEU A 433 -60.98 50.55 -42.10
C LEU A 433 -62.33 50.13 -41.55
N LYS A 434 -62.41 49.68 -40.29
CA LYS A 434 -63.70 49.38 -39.63
C LYS A 434 -64.51 50.65 -39.39
N GLU A 435 -63.88 51.74 -39.00
CA GLU A 435 -64.55 53.05 -38.84
C GLU A 435 -65.01 53.60 -40.19
N ALA A 436 -64.20 53.46 -41.25
CA ALA A 436 -64.60 53.80 -42.63
C ALA A 436 -65.75 52.91 -43.12
N SER A 437 -65.70 51.60 -42.83
CA SER A 437 -66.78 50.66 -43.16
C SER A 437 -68.06 50.96 -42.37
N ALA A 438 -67.97 51.39 -41.12
CA ALA A 438 -69.13 51.79 -40.33
C ALA A 438 -69.75 53.10 -40.84
N LYS A 439 -68.91 54.05 -41.31
CA LYS A 439 -69.39 55.25 -42.01
C LYS A 439 -70.08 54.89 -43.33
N LEU A 440 -69.48 54.04 -44.15
CA LEU A 440 -70.08 53.55 -45.40
C LEU A 440 -71.37 52.77 -45.15
N ALA A 441 -71.43 51.95 -44.09
CA ALA A 441 -72.66 51.25 -43.71
C ALA A 441 -73.76 52.24 -43.30
N LYS A 442 -73.41 53.31 -42.56
CA LYS A 442 -74.35 54.36 -42.19
C LYS A 442 -74.82 55.18 -43.39
N GLU A 443 -73.92 55.51 -44.32
CA GLU A 443 -74.28 56.14 -45.61
C GLU A 443 -75.16 55.21 -46.44
N ASN A 444 -74.90 53.90 -46.42
CA ASN A 444 -75.75 52.91 -47.08
C ASN A 444 -77.14 52.81 -46.44
N ASP A 445 -77.25 52.79 -45.11
CA ASP A 445 -78.54 52.80 -44.39
C ASP A 445 -79.31 54.10 -44.67
N GLU A 446 -78.62 55.25 -44.75
CA GLU A 446 -79.22 56.52 -45.15
C GLU A 446 -79.71 56.49 -46.60
N MET A 447 -78.95 55.87 -47.51
CA MET A 447 -79.34 55.64 -48.89
C MET A 447 -80.51 54.65 -49.03
N GLU A 448 -80.54 53.56 -48.26
CA GLU A 448 -81.67 52.63 -48.19
C GLU A 448 -82.90 53.32 -47.61
N SER A 449 -82.76 54.16 -46.59
CA SER A 449 -83.86 54.94 -46.04
C SER A 449 -84.42 55.93 -47.07
N MET A 450 -83.53 56.60 -47.84
CA MET A 450 -83.95 57.42 -48.97
C MET A 450 -84.60 56.60 -50.07
N GLN A 451 -84.09 55.41 -50.38
CA GLN A 451 -84.67 54.50 -51.37
C GLN A 451 -86.08 54.05 -50.95
N VAL A 452 -86.28 53.63 -49.70
CA VAL A 452 -87.60 53.26 -49.17
C VAL A 452 -88.54 54.47 -49.16
N ARG A 453 -88.04 55.69 -48.89
CA ARG A 453 -88.86 56.91 -48.99
C ARG A 453 -89.26 57.19 -50.43
N LEU A 454 -88.34 57.09 -51.38
CA LEU A 454 -88.60 57.26 -52.81
C LEU A 454 -89.49 56.15 -53.38
N GLU A 455 -89.39 54.92 -52.88
CA GLU A 455 -90.27 53.80 -53.23
C GLU A 455 -91.68 54.02 -52.68
N ARG A 456 -91.81 54.55 -51.44
CA ARG A 456 -93.12 54.98 -50.91
C ARG A 456 -93.70 56.16 -51.67
N GLU A 457 -92.89 57.14 -52.05
CA GLU A 457 -93.31 58.25 -52.92
C GLU A 457 -93.71 57.73 -54.31
N ARG A 458 -92.98 56.75 -54.86
CA ARG A 458 -93.33 56.07 -56.12
C ARG A 458 -94.63 55.29 -56.00
N GLU A 459 -94.85 54.54 -54.91
CA GLU A 459 -96.10 53.80 -54.66
C GLU A 459 -97.26 54.75 -54.45
N SER A 460 -97.08 55.84 -53.70
CA SER A 460 -98.05 56.92 -53.56
C SER A 460 -98.36 57.55 -54.91
N LEU A 461 -97.35 57.83 -55.74
CA LEU A 461 -97.54 58.36 -57.08
C LEU A 461 -98.22 57.35 -58.00
N GLN A 462 -97.89 56.06 -57.92
CA GLN A 462 -98.60 54.99 -58.61
C GLN A 462 -100.04 54.85 -58.14
N MET A 463 -100.32 55.10 -56.87
CA MET A 463 -101.67 55.14 -56.32
C MET A 463 -102.42 56.36 -56.87
N THR A 464 -101.81 57.55 -56.89
CA THR A 464 -102.42 58.74 -57.51
C THR A 464 -102.58 58.58 -59.02
N VAL A 465 -101.68 57.86 -59.69
CA VAL A 465 -101.80 57.51 -61.11
C VAL A 465 -102.95 56.52 -61.28
N ARG A 466 -103.11 55.51 -60.43
CA ARG A 466 -104.29 54.64 -60.45
C ARG A 466 -105.58 55.37 -60.15
N GLU A 467 -105.60 56.31 -59.21
CA GLU A 467 -106.75 57.15 -58.91
C GLU A 467 -107.05 58.13 -60.06
N LEU A 468 -106.02 58.58 -60.80
CA LEU A 468 -106.17 59.37 -62.02
C LEU A 468 -106.56 58.51 -63.23
N GLU A 469 -106.13 57.26 -63.30
CA GLU A 469 -106.55 56.26 -64.30
C GLU A 469 -107.98 55.80 -64.04
N ASP A 470 -108.40 55.65 -62.77
CA ASP A 470 -109.76 55.36 -62.36
C ASP A 470 -110.66 56.59 -62.55
N ALA A 471 -110.17 57.81 -62.28
CA ALA A 471 -110.87 59.05 -62.63
C ALA A 471 -110.94 59.26 -64.15
N LEU A 472 -109.93 58.86 -64.91
CA LEU A 472 -109.97 58.85 -66.38
C LEU A 472 -110.95 57.79 -66.88
N HIS A 473 -111.05 56.64 -66.23
CA HIS A 473 -112.04 55.62 -66.55
C HIS A 473 -113.47 56.07 -66.21
N GLU A 474 -113.66 56.79 -65.09
CA GLU A 474 -114.94 57.44 -64.77
C GLU A 474 -115.29 58.57 -65.76
N VAL A 475 -114.29 59.31 -66.28
CA VAL A 475 -114.50 60.31 -67.33
C VAL A 475 -114.79 59.66 -68.69
N GLU A 476 -114.12 58.58 -69.07
CA GLU A 476 -114.37 57.83 -70.32
C GLU A 476 -115.73 57.10 -70.32
N VAL A 477 -116.18 56.63 -69.15
CA VAL A 477 -117.55 56.10 -68.96
C VAL A 477 -118.59 57.22 -68.92
N SER A 478 -118.22 58.44 -68.49
CA SER A 478 -119.12 59.61 -68.53
C SER A 478 -119.22 60.26 -69.93
N GLU A 479 -118.16 60.25 -70.74
CA GLU A 479 -118.17 60.84 -72.09
C GLU A 479 -118.83 59.93 -73.13
N THR A 480 -118.86 58.61 -72.92
CA THR A 480 -119.65 57.70 -73.78
C THR A 480 -121.13 57.64 -73.42
N MET A 481 -121.54 58.07 -72.21
CA MET A 481 -122.96 58.28 -71.88
C MET A 481 -123.51 59.67 -72.24
N VAL A 482 -122.68 60.60 -72.74
CA VAL A 482 -123.12 61.93 -73.21
C VAL A 482 -123.13 62.06 -74.75
N ALA A 483 -122.52 61.12 -75.49
CA ALA A 483 -122.69 60.99 -76.95
C ALA A 483 -123.93 60.15 -77.36
N PHE A 484 -125.02 60.23 -76.60
CA PHE A 484 -126.35 59.68 -76.96
C PHE A 484 -127.42 60.78 -77.12
N SER A 485 -127.03 62.04 -77.41
CA SER A 485 -127.99 63.11 -77.71
C SER A 485 -127.41 64.21 -78.62
N LEU A 486 -127.40 63.95 -79.93
CA LEU A 486 -127.93 64.82 -81.03
C LEU A 486 -127.14 64.65 -82.33
N HIS A 487 -127.71 63.90 -83.28
CA HIS A 487 -127.70 63.99 -84.77
C HIS A 487 -127.85 62.57 -85.34
N PHE A 488 -128.89 62.18 -86.08
CA PHE A 488 -129.75 62.94 -87.00
C PHE A 488 -129.00 63.82 -87.99
#